data_AF-A0A482WPX9-F1
#
_entry.id   AF-A0A482WPX9-F1
#
_cell.length_a   1.000
_cell.length_b   1.000
_cell.length_c   1.000
_cell.angle_alpha   90.00
_cell.angle_beta   90.00
_cell.angle_gamma   90.00
#
_symmetry.space_group_name_H-M   'P 1'
#
loop_
_entity.id
_entity.type
_entity.pdbx_description
1 polymer ?
#
loop_
_entity_poly.entity_id
_entity_poly.type
_entity_poly.pdbx_seq_one_letter_code
_entity_poly.pdbx_strand_id
1 'polypeptide(L)'
;MWQKHEGENAFWYSYIASLPNTSLSPVNLVEEELQLLPEFLARPIRAAKENITELHLDLINSLDDSDVCTNCNLPFSEIFSLDNFMWAWSMVNSRAVYISPERHSDHMINLSDENTLAMAPYLDMFNHSCNAKVQAYIDAKDDSYQIRTCNSYLKNQQVFINYGSHSNLKLFLEYGFIIPSNHNDGIPITYDNIISGVANYFPCFKMYSDVLNKRYKFLKNHEMLNNLNVHADGLSWNTKVAIYILTSPEDVNPRAMQQKVFSGSFEARDIEIISNVGLYVVESKIVEYERILQNFNDRLEKLYSENACLKMARDLLKEYLKVLDSCRASLNL
;
A
#
# COMPACT_ATOMS: atom_id res chain seq x y z
N MET A 1 -21.53 -9.79 9.16
CA MET A 1 -22.10 -9.49 10.50
C MET A 1 -23.33 -10.35 10.78
N TRP A 2 -24.35 -10.34 9.92
CA TRP A 2 -25.58 -11.15 10.13
C TRP A 2 -25.30 -12.63 10.42
N GLN A 3 -24.59 -13.33 9.53
CA GLN A 3 -24.25 -14.74 9.75
C GLN A 3 -23.34 -14.98 10.98
N LYS A 4 -22.60 -13.97 11.44
CA LYS A 4 -21.85 -14.07 12.71
C LYS A 4 -22.82 -14.02 13.90
N HIS A 5 -23.85 -13.18 13.83
CA HIS A 5 -24.90 -13.07 14.85
C HIS A 5 -25.74 -14.35 14.95
N GLU A 6 -26.05 -15.00 13.83
CA GLU A 6 -26.79 -16.28 13.80
C GLU A 6 -26.06 -17.43 14.52
N GLY A 7 -24.75 -17.30 14.77
CA GLY A 7 -23.97 -18.28 15.51
C GLY A 7 -24.00 -19.66 14.85
N GLU A 8 -24.16 -20.72 15.65
CA GLU A 8 -24.17 -22.12 15.18
C GLU A 8 -25.28 -22.43 14.16
N ASN A 9 -26.31 -21.58 14.06
CA ASN A 9 -27.38 -21.74 13.07
C ASN A 9 -26.99 -21.23 11.68
N ALA A 10 -25.89 -20.49 11.56
CA ALA A 10 -25.45 -19.92 10.29
C ALA A 10 -24.81 -20.97 9.39
N PHE A 11 -25.12 -20.92 8.10
CA PHE A 11 -24.49 -21.82 7.11
C PHE A 11 -22.96 -21.71 7.11
N TRP A 12 -22.40 -20.49 7.20
CA TRP A 12 -20.96 -20.25 7.25
C TRP A 12 -20.37 -20.22 8.67
N TYR A 13 -21.07 -20.74 9.69
CA TYR A 13 -20.62 -20.68 11.08
C TYR A 13 -19.17 -21.16 11.26
N SER A 14 -18.83 -22.35 10.76
CA SER A 14 -17.48 -22.92 10.92
C SER A 14 -16.38 -22.05 10.30
N TYR A 15 -16.66 -21.41 9.16
CA TYR A 15 -15.73 -20.49 8.52
C TYR A 15 -15.60 -19.20 9.34
N ILE A 16 -16.72 -18.57 9.71
CA ILE A 16 -16.73 -17.34 10.49
C ILE A 16 -16.05 -17.54 11.85
N ALA A 17 -16.27 -18.67 12.51
CA ALA A 17 -15.63 -19.03 13.77
C ALA A 17 -14.12 -19.28 13.64
N SER A 18 -13.62 -19.56 12.43
CA SER A 18 -12.19 -19.70 12.15
C SER A 18 -11.48 -18.36 11.88
N LEU A 19 -12.25 -17.29 11.60
CA LEU A 19 -11.68 -15.96 11.36
C LEU A 19 -11.09 -15.38 12.65
N PRO A 20 -10.06 -14.52 12.55
CA PRO A 20 -9.53 -13.81 13.70
C PRO A 20 -10.61 -12.99 14.43
N ASN A 21 -10.68 -13.14 15.75
CA ASN A 21 -11.59 -12.35 16.59
C ASN A 21 -11.17 -10.87 16.66
N THR A 22 -9.87 -10.60 16.50
CA THR A 22 -9.30 -9.26 16.47
C THR A 22 -8.47 -9.08 15.20
N SER A 23 -8.43 -7.86 14.70
CA SER A 23 -7.64 -7.49 13.53
C SER A 23 -6.45 -6.63 13.97
N LEU A 24 -5.27 -6.92 13.42
CA LEU A 24 -4.07 -6.08 13.55
C LEU A 24 -4.10 -4.90 12.55
N SER A 25 -5.25 -4.59 11.97
CA SER A 25 -5.40 -3.43 11.11
C SER A 25 -5.16 -2.13 11.90
N PRO A 26 -4.40 -1.16 11.35
CA PRO A 26 -4.17 0.12 11.99
C PRO A 26 -5.44 0.93 12.24
N VAL A 27 -6.56 0.63 11.55
CA VAL A 27 -7.85 1.29 11.79
C VAL A 27 -8.40 1.04 13.19
N ASN A 28 -7.87 0.05 13.92
CA ASN A 28 -8.25 -0.25 15.30
C ASN A 28 -7.45 0.57 16.33
N LEU A 29 -6.45 1.36 15.93
CA LEU A 29 -5.69 2.22 16.84
C LEU A 29 -6.58 3.33 17.41
N VAL A 30 -6.43 3.63 18.70
CA VAL A 30 -7.12 4.78 19.33
C VAL A 30 -6.42 6.10 19.00
N GLU A 31 -7.08 7.24 19.20
CA GLU A 31 -6.52 8.54 18.80
C GLU A 31 -5.21 8.86 19.53
N GLU A 32 -5.07 8.45 20.80
CA GLU A 32 -3.83 8.60 21.56
C GLU A 32 -2.66 7.86 20.89
N GLU A 33 -2.91 6.68 20.31
CA GLU A 33 -1.91 5.89 19.59
C GLU A 33 -1.64 6.45 18.18
N LEU A 34 -2.70 6.88 17.47
CA LEU A 34 -2.60 7.51 16.15
C LEU A 34 -1.77 8.79 16.21
N GLN A 35 -1.92 9.57 17.28
CA GLN A 35 -1.11 10.75 17.49
C GLN A 35 0.37 10.42 17.47
N LEU A 36 0.80 9.27 18.00
CA LEU A 36 2.21 8.87 18.10
C LEU A 36 2.84 8.60 16.73
N LEU A 37 2.07 8.09 15.78
CA LEU A 37 2.55 7.75 14.45
C LEU A 37 3.09 8.98 13.69
N PRO A 38 4.07 8.80 12.79
CA PRO A 38 4.38 9.79 11.76
C PRO A 38 3.14 10.16 10.94
N GLU A 39 3.00 11.43 10.57
CA GLU A 39 1.80 11.95 9.91
C GLU A 39 1.48 11.25 8.58
N PHE A 40 2.49 10.80 7.84
CA PHE A 40 2.27 10.07 6.58
C PHE A 40 1.64 8.68 6.79
N LEU A 41 1.74 8.11 8.00
CA LEU A 41 1.03 6.90 8.41
C LEU A 41 -0.31 7.25 9.07
N ALA A 42 -0.32 8.23 9.98
CA ALA A 42 -1.51 8.59 10.75
C ALA A 42 -2.66 9.11 9.87
N ARG A 43 -2.34 9.97 8.89
CA ARG A 43 -3.34 10.58 8.00
C ARG A 43 -4.18 9.57 7.22
N PRO A 44 -3.61 8.63 6.44
CA PRO A 44 -4.43 7.64 5.72
C PRO A 44 -5.21 6.73 6.66
N ILE A 45 -4.71 6.45 7.87
CA ILE A 45 -5.45 5.65 8.85
C ILE A 45 -6.67 6.41 9.38
N ARG A 46 -6.53 7.72 9.69
CA ARG A 46 -7.66 8.56 10.09
C ARG A 46 -8.72 8.62 8.99
N ALA A 47 -8.30 8.89 7.75
CA ALA A 47 -9.21 8.93 6.61
C ALA A 47 -9.96 7.59 6.41
N ALA A 48 -9.27 6.45 6.60
CA ALA A 48 -9.91 5.14 6.55
C ALA A 48 -10.93 4.95 7.69
N LYS A 49 -10.60 5.35 8.92
CA LYS A 49 -11.53 5.30 10.07
C LYS A 49 -12.76 6.18 9.86
N GLU A 50 -12.57 7.40 9.36
CA GLU A 50 -13.66 8.33 9.03
C GLU A 50 -14.59 7.70 7.99
N ASN A 51 -14.04 7.22 6.87
CA ASN A 51 -14.81 6.55 5.83
C ASN A 51 -15.56 5.30 6.33
N ILE A 52 -14.94 4.47 7.16
CA ILE A 52 -15.61 3.29 7.76
C ILE A 52 -16.77 3.72 8.66
N THR A 53 -16.59 4.81 9.41
CA THR A 53 -17.63 5.35 10.31
C THR A 53 -18.78 5.95 9.51
N GLU A 54 -18.50 6.66 8.42
CA GLU A 54 -19.52 7.19 7.50
C GLU A 54 -20.34 6.05 6.87
N LEU A 55 -19.69 5.01 6.36
CA LEU A 55 -20.36 3.81 5.83
C LEU A 55 -21.21 3.08 6.88
N HIS A 56 -20.74 3.05 8.12
CA HIS A 56 -21.52 2.49 9.23
C HIS A 56 -22.76 3.33 9.53
N LEU A 57 -22.64 4.66 9.55
CA LEU A 57 -23.77 5.57 9.74
C LEU A 57 -24.79 5.43 8.61
N ASP A 58 -24.35 5.33 7.35
CA ASP A 58 -25.23 5.09 6.21
C ASP A 58 -25.98 3.77 6.34
N LEU A 59 -25.31 2.70 6.78
CA LEU A 59 -25.96 1.43 7.09
C LEU A 59 -27.03 1.61 8.16
N ILE A 60 -26.71 2.23 9.29
CA ILE A 60 -27.66 2.40 10.40
C ILE A 60 -28.86 3.26 9.97
N ASN A 61 -28.64 4.34 9.22
CA ASN A 61 -29.70 5.22 8.73
C ASN A 61 -30.61 4.54 7.68
N SER A 62 -30.16 3.43 7.08
CA SER A 62 -30.97 2.64 6.14
C SER A 62 -31.91 1.64 6.82
N LEU A 63 -31.79 1.45 8.14
CA LEU A 63 -32.59 0.53 8.94
C LEU A 63 -33.76 1.27 9.60
N ASP A 64 -34.89 0.57 9.77
CA ASP A 64 -36.02 1.07 10.56
C ASP A 64 -35.86 0.69 12.03
N ASP A 65 -36.36 1.50 12.97
CA ASP A 65 -36.35 1.20 14.42
C ASP A 65 -37.08 -0.11 14.77
N SER A 66 -37.98 -0.58 13.89
CA SER A 66 -38.69 -1.85 14.03
C SER A 66 -37.89 -3.06 13.53
N ASP A 67 -36.75 -2.85 12.88
CA ASP A 67 -35.93 -3.94 12.34
C ASP A 67 -35.20 -4.68 13.46
N VAL A 68 -35.73 -5.87 13.77
CA VAL A 68 -35.23 -6.75 14.84
C VAL A 68 -34.97 -8.15 14.33
N CYS A 69 -34.02 -8.84 14.95
CA CYS A 69 -33.79 -10.25 14.68
C CYS A 69 -34.98 -11.09 15.15
N THR A 70 -35.55 -11.89 14.25
CA THR A 70 -36.73 -12.73 14.54
C THR A 70 -36.47 -13.81 15.58
N ASN A 71 -35.21 -14.20 15.81
CA ASN A 71 -34.84 -15.25 16.76
C ASN A 71 -34.59 -14.73 18.19
N CYS A 72 -33.93 -13.59 18.35
CA CYS A 72 -33.54 -13.05 19.66
C CYS A 72 -34.15 -11.69 20.00
N ASN A 73 -34.92 -11.10 19.08
CA ASN A 73 -35.57 -9.79 19.21
C ASN A 73 -34.61 -8.62 19.49
N LEU A 74 -33.32 -8.77 19.16
CA LEU A 74 -32.35 -7.68 19.23
C LEU A 74 -32.50 -6.74 18.03
N PRO A 75 -32.43 -5.41 18.22
CA PRO A 75 -32.41 -4.44 17.12
C PRO A 75 -31.24 -4.67 16.17
N PHE A 76 -31.46 -4.49 14.88
CA PHE A 76 -30.40 -4.57 13.88
C PHE A 76 -29.30 -3.55 14.13
N SER A 77 -29.64 -2.38 14.68
CA SER A 77 -28.65 -1.36 15.09
C SER A 77 -27.69 -1.83 16.19
N GLU A 78 -28.13 -2.73 17.08
CA GLU A 78 -27.26 -3.37 18.07
C GLU A 78 -26.41 -4.49 17.46
N ILE A 79 -26.99 -5.28 16.55
CA ILE A 79 -26.29 -6.36 15.86
C ILE A 79 -25.19 -5.81 14.95
N PHE A 80 -25.49 -4.75 14.22
CA PHE A 80 -24.59 -4.04 13.32
C PHE A 80 -23.90 -2.86 14.04
N SER A 81 -23.48 -3.06 15.28
CA SER A 81 -22.68 -2.08 16.02
C SER A 81 -21.41 -1.69 15.26
N LEU A 82 -20.86 -0.51 15.56
CA LEU A 82 -19.63 -0.02 14.93
C LEU A 82 -18.47 -1.02 15.11
N ASP A 83 -18.33 -1.64 16.29
CA ASP A 83 -17.29 -2.64 16.54
C ASP A 83 -17.43 -3.88 15.63
N ASN A 84 -18.65 -4.38 15.46
CA ASN A 84 -18.93 -5.49 14.55
C ASN A 84 -18.69 -5.10 13.09
N PHE A 85 -19.01 -3.86 12.73
CA PHE A 85 -18.78 -3.31 11.40
C PHE A 85 -17.29 -3.16 11.10
N MET A 86 -16.50 -2.57 12.01
CA MET A 86 -15.05 -2.44 11.88
C MET A 86 -14.35 -3.80 11.80
N TRP A 87 -14.79 -4.77 12.61
CA TRP A 87 -14.30 -6.15 12.51
C TRP A 87 -14.63 -6.75 11.13
N ALA A 88 -15.89 -6.64 10.68
CA ALA A 88 -16.31 -7.20 9.40
C ALA A 88 -15.58 -6.56 8.22
N TRP A 89 -15.44 -5.23 8.23
CA TRP A 89 -14.67 -4.46 7.26
C TRP A 89 -13.22 -4.95 7.22
N SER A 90 -12.58 -5.12 8.39
CA SER A 90 -11.21 -5.62 8.47
C SER A 90 -11.07 -7.03 7.88
N MET A 91 -12.02 -7.92 8.15
CA MET A 91 -12.01 -9.28 7.59
C MET A 91 -12.17 -9.24 6.08
N VAL A 92 -13.15 -8.49 5.55
CA VAL A 92 -13.38 -8.38 4.10
C VAL A 92 -12.17 -7.75 3.40
N ASN A 93 -11.67 -6.62 3.91
CA ASN A 93 -10.56 -5.88 3.29
C ASN A 93 -9.27 -6.69 3.19
N SER A 94 -9.01 -7.58 4.17
CA SER A 94 -7.77 -8.36 4.22
C SER A 94 -7.86 -9.77 3.61
N ARG A 95 -9.06 -10.26 3.28
CA ARG A 95 -9.29 -11.68 2.93
C ARG A 95 -10.17 -11.91 1.70
N ALA A 96 -10.93 -10.92 1.26
CA ALA A 96 -11.77 -11.08 0.09
C ALA A 96 -10.92 -11.28 -1.17
N VAL A 97 -11.40 -12.14 -2.06
CA VAL A 97 -10.82 -12.35 -3.39
C VAL A 97 -11.70 -11.71 -4.43
N TYR A 98 -11.06 -11.27 -5.52
CA TYR A 98 -11.76 -10.75 -6.68
C TYR A 98 -12.18 -11.89 -7.61
N ILE A 99 -13.45 -11.89 -8.01
CA ILE A 99 -14.06 -12.79 -9.00
C ILE A 99 -14.32 -11.97 -10.26
N SER A 100 -14.08 -12.56 -11.44
CA SER A 100 -14.30 -11.91 -12.73
C SER A 100 -15.71 -11.29 -12.83
N PRO A 101 -15.84 -10.02 -13.27
CA PRO A 101 -17.12 -9.36 -13.56
C PRO A 101 -18.00 -10.15 -14.54
N GLU A 102 -17.41 -10.92 -15.44
CA GLU A 102 -18.17 -11.69 -16.42
C GLU A 102 -19.04 -12.79 -15.80
N ARG A 103 -18.93 -13.01 -14.48
CA ARG A 103 -19.64 -13.99 -13.67
C ARG A 103 -20.58 -13.34 -12.64
N HIS A 104 -21.10 -12.14 -12.92
CA HIS A 104 -22.16 -11.51 -12.13
C HIS A 104 -23.35 -12.45 -11.97
N SER A 105 -23.61 -12.94 -10.76
CA SER A 105 -24.91 -13.50 -10.41
C SER A 105 -25.89 -12.37 -10.09
N ASP A 106 -27.14 -12.51 -10.51
CA ASP A 106 -28.20 -11.61 -10.05
C ASP A 106 -28.26 -11.66 -8.52
N HIS A 107 -28.09 -10.51 -7.88
CA HIS A 107 -28.25 -10.36 -6.45
C HIS A 107 -29.47 -9.50 -6.15
N MET A 108 -30.17 -9.82 -5.06
CA MET A 108 -31.37 -9.08 -4.64
C MET A 108 -31.04 -7.67 -4.12
N ILE A 109 -29.77 -7.28 -4.08
CA ILE A 109 -29.28 -6.00 -3.61
C ILE A 109 -28.67 -5.27 -4.81
N ASN A 110 -29.22 -4.10 -5.15
CA ASN A 110 -28.62 -3.21 -6.13
C ASN A 110 -27.36 -2.58 -5.52
N LEU A 111 -26.21 -3.15 -5.82
CA LEU A 111 -24.92 -2.58 -5.44
C LEU A 111 -24.58 -1.39 -6.35
N SER A 112 -23.87 -0.40 -5.80
CA SER A 112 -23.32 0.72 -6.58
C SER A 112 -22.20 0.28 -7.51
N ASP A 113 -21.50 -0.79 -7.14
CA ASP A 113 -20.37 -1.37 -7.87
C ASP A 113 -20.66 -2.82 -8.28
N GLU A 114 -19.85 -3.30 -9.21
CA GLU A 114 -19.83 -4.69 -9.68
C GLU A 114 -19.62 -5.69 -8.52
N ASN A 115 -20.50 -6.68 -8.37
CA ASN A 115 -20.40 -7.69 -7.30
C ASN A 115 -19.27 -8.71 -7.55
N THR A 116 -18.06 -8.28 -7.31
CA THR A 116 -16.84 -8.98 -7.73
C THR A 116 -15.98 -9.41 -6.55
N LEU A 117 -16.46 -9.26 -5.31
CA LEU A 117 -15.74 -9.69 -4.12
C LEU A 117 -16.42 -10.89 -3.46
N ALA A 118 -15.62 -11.86 -3.06
CA ALA A 118 -16.09 -12.99 -2.28
C ALA A 118 -15.12 -13.35 -1.16
N MET A 119 -15.67 -13.83 -0.04
CA MET A 119 -14.88 -14.53 0.96
C MET A 119 -14.74 -15.99 0.54
N ALA A 120 -13.50 -16.48 0.43
CA ALA A 120 -13.22 -17.84 -0.02
C ALA A 120 -12.64 -18.68 1.13
N PRO A 121 -13.45 -19.45 1.86
CA PRO A 121 -12.99 -20.29 2.97
C PRO A 121 -11.83 -21.20 2.55
N TYR A 122 -10.90 -21.44 3.48
CA TYR A 122 -9.61 -22.14 3.28
C TYR A 122 -8.59 -21.40 2.43
N LEU A 123 -9.02 -20.78 1.33
CA LEU A 123 -8.13 -20.05 0.45
C LEU A 123 -7.53 -18.83 1.15
N ASP A 124 -8.35 -18.11 1.91
CA ASP A 124 -7.94 -16.94 2.68
C ASP A 124 -7.05 -17.26 3.91
N MET A 125 -6.71 -18.54 4.13
CA MET A 125 -5.73 -18.96 5.12
C MET A 125 -4.28 -18.94 4.60
N PHE A 126 -4.08 -18.87 3.27
CA PHE A 126 -2.74 -18.76 2.71
C PHE A 126 -2.16 -17.37 2.93
N ASN A 127 -0.99 -17.30 3.55
CA ASN A 127 -0.29 -16.03 3.76
C ASN A 127 0.35 -15.47 2.48
N HIS A 128 0.66 -14.18 2.50
CA HIS A 128 1.31 -13.44 1.42
C HIS A 128 2.82 -13.72 1.33
N SER A 129 3.34 -13.83 0.11
CA SER A 129 4.75 -13.62 -0.20
C SER A 129 4.90 -12.89 -1.53
N CYS A 130 5.74 -11.86 -1.58
CA CYS A 130 6.09 -11.15 -2.82
C CYS A 130 6.83 -12.04 -3.84
N ASN A 131 7.35 -13.20 -3.41
CA ASN A 131 8.04 -14.19 -4.23
C ASN A 131 7.13 -15.35 -4.69
N ALA A 132 5.89 -15.40 -4.19
CA ALA A 132 4.93 -16.38 -4.64
C ALA A 132 4.48 -16.05 -6.07
N LYS A 133 4.47 -17.09 -6.92
CA LYS A 133 3.99 -17.06 -8.29
C LYS A 133 2.82 -18.03 -8.35
N VAL A 134 1.64 -17.50 -8.62
CA VAL A 134 0.40 -18.28 -8.64
C VAL A 134 -0.40 -17.97 -9.90
N GLN A 135 -1.24 -18.91 -10.30
CA GLN A 135 -2.26 -18.75 -11.33
C GLN A 135 -3.61 -18.94 -10.66
N ALA A 136 -4.41 -17.87 -10.62
CA ALA A 136 -5.80 -17.93 -10.17
C ALA A 136 -6.72 -18.04 -11.38
N TYR A 137 -7.66 -18.99 -11.37
CA TYR A 137 -8.61 -19.20 -12.45
C TYR A 137 -9.88 -19.89 -11.93
N ILE A 138 -10.97 -19.77 -12.68
CA ILE A 138 -12.18 -20.57 -12.45
C ILE A 138 -12.09 -21.81 -13.35
N ASP A 139 -12.19 -23.00 -12.76
CA ASP A 139 -12.20 -24.24 -13.52
C ASP A 139 -13.59 -24.45 -14.15
N ALA A 140 -13.64 -24.52 -15.48
CA ALA A 140 -14.89 -24.66 -16.22
C ALA A 140 -15.59 -26.02 -16.00
N LYS A 141 -14.92 -27.02 -15.42
CA LYS A 141 -15.51 -28.36 -15.24
C LYS A 141 -16.45 -28.44 -14.04
N ASP A 142 -16.08 -27.81 -12.93
CA ASP A 142 -16.82 -27.87 -11.67
C ASP A 142 -17.16 -26.49 -11.10
N ASP A 143 -16.84 -25.43 -11.84
CA ASP A 143 -17.09 -24.04 -11.49
C ASP A 143 -16.39 -23.58 -10.19
N SER A 144 -15.26 -24.19 -9.87
CA SER A 144 -14.46 -23.86 -8.68
C SER A 144 -13.45 -22.76 -8.95
N TYR A 145 -13.26 -21.86 -7.97
CA TYR A 145 -12.14 -20.93 -7.94
C TYR A 145 -10.87 -21.66 -7.49
N GLN A 146 -9.86 -21.72 -8.34
CA GLN A 146 -8.61 -22.45 -8.09
C GLN A 146 -7.41 -21.51 -8.09
N ILE A 147 -6.50 -21.74 -7.14
CA ILE A 147 -5.16 -21.15 -7.14
C ILE A 147 -4.15 -22.27 -7.34
N ARG A 148 -3.39 -22.19 -8.43
CA ARG A 148 -2.28 -23.09 -8.72
C ARG A 148 -0.95 -22.39 -8.45
N THR A 149 -0.13 -22.96 -7.58
CA THR A 149 1.24 -22.46 -7.38
C THR A 149 2.16 -22.83 -8.54
N CYS A 150 3.05 -21.91 -8.89
CA CYS A 150 4.17 -22.12 -9.81
C CYS A 150 5.50 -22.31 -9.05
N ASN A 151 5.48 -22.22 -7.72
CA ASN A 151 6.64 -22.47 -6.86
C ASN A 151 6.70 -23.96 -6.48
N SER A 152 7.91 -24.44 -6.19
CA SER A 152 8.11 -25.75 -5.56
C SER A 152 8.18 -25.59 -4.04
N TYR A 153 7.52 -26.47 -3.30
CA TYR A 153 7.56 -26.51 -1.84
C TYR A 153 8.04 -27.87 -1.35
N LEU A 154 8.90 -27.86 -0.33
CA LEU A 154 9.28 -29.06 0.40
C LEU A 154 8.16 -29.45 1.38
N LYS A 155 8.14 -30.73 1.77
CA LYS A 155 7.24 -31.21 2.82
C LYS A 155 7.38 -30.35 4.08
N ASN A 156 6.25 -29.96 4.66
CA ASN A 156 6.11 -29.10 5.84
C ASN A 156 6.54 -27.63 5.65
N GLN A 157 6.85 -27.19 4.43
CA GLN A 157 6.98 -25.75 4.17
C GLN A 157 5.59 -25.11 4.07
N GLN A 158 5.48 -23.92 4.64
CA GLN A 158 4.30 -23.09 4.44
C GLN A 158 4.17 -22.72 2.97
N VAL A 159 2.97 -22.90 2.44
CA VAL A 159 2.60 -22.46 1.09
C VAL A 159 2.11 -21.03 1.17
N PHE A 160 2.57 -20.20 0.24
CA PHE A 160 2.22 -18.79 0.16
C PHE A 160 1.51 -18.51 -1.16
N ILE A 161 0.63 -17.53 -1.14
CA ILE A 161 0.08 -16.92 -2.35
C ILE A 161 0.59 -15.48 -2.47
N ASN A 162 0.32 -14.85 -3.61
CA ASN A 162 0.60 -13.44 -3.82
C ASN A 162 -0.71 -12.68 -3.84
N TYR A 163 -0.84 -11.70 -2.94
CA TYR A 163 -2.05 -10.86 -2.84
C TYR A 163 -2.05 -9.74 -3.89
N GLY A 164 -0.91 -9.50 -4.53
CA GLY A 164 -0.67 -8.41 -5.47
C GLY A 164 0.72 -7.79 -5.24
N SER A 165 1.16 -6.96 -6.19
CA SER A 165 2.41 -6.20 -6.08
C SER A 165 2.25 -5.03 -5.09
N HIS A 166 2.13 -5.36 -3.80
CA HIS A 166 1.87 -4.40 -2.74
C HIS A 166 3.16 -3.97 -2.04
N SER A 167 3.31 -2.67 -1.80
CA SER A 167 4.36 -2.11 -0.94
C SER A 167 4.08 -2.46 0.52
N ASN A 168 5.10 -2.35 1.39
CA ASN A 168 4.88 -2.58 2.82
C ASN A 168 3.93 -1.54 3.42
N LEU A 169 3.87 -0.32 2.88
CA LEU A 169 2.85 0.66 3.28
C LEU A 169 1.43 0.14 3.06
N LYS A 170 1.16 -0.40 1.86
CA LYS A 170 -0.16 -0.94 1.53
C LYS A 170 -0.48 -2.17 2.38
N LEU A 171 0.47 -3.10 2.54
CA LEU A 171 0.30 -4.26 3.41
C LEU A 171 0.00 -3.85 4.86
N PHE A 172 0.69 -2.83 5.37
CA PHE A 172 0.44 -2.32 6.72
C PHE A 172 -0.95 -1.73 6.86
N LEU A 173 -1.35 -0.85 5.94
CA LEU A 173 -2.63 -0.13 6.02
C LEU A 173 -3.85 -1.04 5.78
N GLU A 174 -3.77 -1.93 4.80
CA GLU A 174 -4.93 -2.73 4.34
C GLU A 174 -4.99 -4.12 4.97
N TYR A 175 -3.83 -4.72 5.27
CA TYR A 175 -3.75 -6.10 5.74
C TYR A 175 -3.23 -6.25 7.18
N GLY A 176 -2.69 -5.17 7.77
CA GLY A 176 -2.18 -5.21 9.14
C GLY A 176 -0.91 -6.03 9.31
N PHE A 177 -0.04 -6.09 8.29
CA PHE A 177 1.30 -6.69 8.41
C PHE A 177 2.30 -6.04 7.45
N ILE A 178 3.60 -6.29 7.67
CA ILE A 178 4.68 -5.97 6.72
C ILE A 178 5.51 -7.23 6.47
N ILE A 179 6.30 -7.25 5.40
CA ILE A 179 7.25 -8.33 5.12
C ILE A 179 8.68 -7.79 5.00
N PRO A 180 9.69 -8.57 5.43
CA PRO A 180 11.08 -8.19 5.27
C PRO A 180 11.47 -8.23 3.79
N SER A 181 12.32 -7.30 3.36
CA SER A 181 12.91 -7.29 2.01
C SER A 181 11.88 -7.36 0.89
N ASN A 182 10.79 -6.60 1.00
CA ASN A 182 9.76 -6.54 -0.03
C ASN A 182 10.31 -5.85 -1.30
N HIS A 183 10.46 -6.59 -2.40
CA HIS A 183 10.95 -6.03 -3.66
C HIS A 183 9.94 -5.07 -4.32
N ASN A 184 8.66 -5.13 -3.92
CA ASN A 184 7.63 -4.19 -4.38
C ASN A 184 7.60 -2.89 -3.55
N ASP A 185 8.46 -2.75 -2.55
CA ASP A 185 8.50 -1.53 -1.74
C ASP A 185 9.16 -0.39 -2.52
N GLY A 186 8.68 0.83 -2.28
CA GLY A 186 9.16 2.02 -2.94
C GLY A 186 8.93 3.23 -2.04
N ILE A 187 9.99 4.00 -1.81
CA ILE A 187 9.94 5.17 -0.96
C ILE A 187 9.68 6.39 -1.84
N PRO A 188 8.57 7.10 -1.64
CA PRO A 188 8.22 8.24 -2.46
C PRO A 188 9.21 9.39 -2.24
N ILE A 189 9.57 10.04 -3.34
CA ILE A 189 10.33 11.29 -3.36
C ILE A 189 9.51 12.35 -4.09
N THR A 190 9.71 13.62 -3.73
CA THR A 190 9.03 14.73 -4.38
C THR A 190 9.88 15.33 -5.49
N TYR A 191 9.25 16.10 -6.37
CA TYR A 191 9.96 16.93 -7.34
C TYR A 191 10.96 17.87 -6.64
N ASP A 192 10.60 18.40 -5.47
CA ASP A 192 11.49 19.27 -4.68
C ASP A 192 12.73 18.52 -4.18
N ASN A 193 12.60 17.25 -3.78
CA ASN A 193 13.77 16.43 -3.45
C ASN A 193 14.75 16.34 -4.63
N ILE A 194 14.23 16.11 -5.84
CA ILE A 194 15.04 16.04 -7.06
C ILE A 194 15.70 17.39 -7.35
N ILE A 195 14.97 18.50 -7.24
CA ILE A 195 15.53 19.85 -7.44
C ILE A 195 16.65 20.15 -6.45
N SER A 196 16.50 19.78 -5.18
CA SER A 196 17.58 19.92 -4.19
C SER A 196 18.82 19.13 -4.59
N GLY A 197 18.67 17.90 -5.09
CA GLY A 197 19.79 17.11 -5.59
C GLY A 197 20.45 17.70 -6.83
N VAL A 198 19.67 18.22 -7.77
CA VAL A 198 20.19 18.90 -8.97
C VAL A 198 20.96 20.17 -8.58
N ALA A 199 20.42 20.97 -7.65
CA ALA A 199 21.07 22.18 -7.17
C ALA A 199 22.36 21.88 -6.38
N ASN A 200 22.42 20.75 -5.66
CA ASN A 200 23.63 20.28 -5.00
C ASN A 200 24.72 19.88 -6.01
N TYR A 201 24.34 19.14 -7.06
CA TYR A 201 25.28 18.68 -8.08
C TYR A 201 25.74 19.79 -9.04
N PHE A 202 24.87 20.76 -9.33
CA PHE A 202 25.18 21.93 -10.16
C PHE A 202 25.07 23.24 -9.34
N PRO A 203 26.15 23.72 -8.70
CA PRO A 203 26.10 24.92 -7.84
C PRO A 203 25.62 26.21 -8.54
N CYS A 204 25.76 26.30 -9.87
CA CYS A 204 25.26 27.43 -10.67
C CYS A 204 23.82 27.24 -11.16
N PHE A 205 23.11 26.19 -10.71
CA PHE A 205 21.74 25.89 -11.09
C PHE A 205 20.79 26.98 -10.59
N LYS A 206 20.20 27.72 -11.52
CA LYS A 206 19.23 28.79 -11.20
C LYS A 206 17.85 28.18 -10.97
N MET A 207 17.50 27.95 -9.71
CA MET A 207 16.20 27.41 -9.26
C MET A 207 14.97 28.11 -9.88
N TYR A 208 15.09 29.40 -10.19
CA TYR A 208 14.05 30.19 -10.82
C TYR A 208 14.50 30.63 -12.20
N SER A 209 14.12 29.86 -13.22
CA SER A 209 14.36 30.18 -14.62
C SER A 209 13.19 29.74 -15.50
N ASP A 210 12.96 30.46 -16.60
CA ASP A 210 11.95 30.08 -17.60
C ASP A 210 12.19 28.69 -18.18
N VAL A 211 13.45 28.27 -18.21
CA VAL A 211 13.87 26.95 -18.67
C VAL A 211 13.38 25.85 -17.73
N LEU A 212 13.54 26.02 -16.42
CA LEU A 212 13.01 25.06 -15.44
C LEU A 212 11.49 24.98 -15.48
N ASN A 213 10.80 26.11 -15.65
CA ASN A 213 9.35 26.13 -15.80
C ASN A 213 8.89 25.34 -17.04
N LYS A 214 9.62 25.43 -18.16
CA LYS A 214 9.36 24.61 -19.36
C LYS A 214 9.58 23.13 -19.11
N ARG A 215 10.65 22.76 -18.40
CA ARG A 215 10.96 21.36 -18.03
C ARG A 215 9.93 20.77 -17.10
N TYR A 216 9.52 21.51 -16.08
CA TYR A 216 8.44 21.10 -15.18
C TYR A 216 7.13 20.85 -15.95
N LYS A 217 6.73 21.76 -16.84
CA LYS A 217 5.54 21.59 -17.68
C LYS A 217 5.65 20.36 -18.57
N PHE A 218 6.83 20.10 -19.16
CA PHE A 218 7.06 18.90 -19.94
C PHE A 218 6.85 17.64 -19.10
N LEU A 219 7.51 17.55 -17.93
CA LEU A 219 7.40 16.40 -17.04
C LEU A 219 5.97 16.16 -16.58
N LYS A 220 5.26 17.24 -16.21
CA LYS A 220 3.86 17.17 -15.79
C LYS A 220 2.94 16.71 -16.92
N ASN A 221 3.09 17.27 -18.13
CA ASN A 221 2.22 16.95 -19.27
C ASN A 221 2.40 15.51 -19.79
N HIS A 222 3.53 14.87 -19.49
CA HIS A 222 3.81 13.48 -19.85
C HIS A 222 3.72 12.53 -18.65
N GLU A 223 3.13 12.96 -17.53
CA GLU A 223 2.92 12.14 -16.32
C GLU A 223 4.22 11.60 -15.68
N MET A 224 5.36 12.19 -16.02
CA MET A 224 6.69 11.79 -15.54
C MET A 224 6.98 12.27 -14.11
N LEU A 225 6.05 12.99 -13.49
CA LEU A 225 6.10 13.37 -12.06
C LEU A 225 5.29 12.42 -11.17
N ASN A 226 4.61 11.42 -11.76
CA ASN A 226 3.90 10.40 -11.00
C ASN A 226 4.90 9.30 -10.58
N ASN A 227 4.66 8.62 -9.45
CA ASN A 227 5.43 7.45 -9.00
C ASN A 227 6.96 7.69 -8.95
N LEU A 228 7.36 8.88 -8.51
CA LEU A 228 8.75 9.20 -8.21
C LEU A 228 9.16 8.47 -6.94
N ASN A 229 9.90 7.38 -7.10
CA ASN A 229 10.21 6.46 -5.99
C ASN A 229 11.69 6.06 -5.98
N VAL A 230 12.12 5.65 -4.81
CA VAL A 230 13.39 4.96 -4.55
C VAL A 230 13.08 3.51 -4.19
N HIS A 231 13.68 2.58 -4.91
CA HIS A 231 13.60 1.14 -4.68
C HIS A 231 14.98 0.62 -4.23
N ALA A 232 15.00 -0.60 -3.69
CA ALA A 232 16.23 -1.20 -3.18
C ALA A 232 17.31 -1.40 -4.26
N ASP A 233 16.88 -1.55 -5.52
CA ASP A 233 17.71 -1.75 -6.71
C ASP A 233 17.97 -0.47 -7.51
N GLY A 234 17.48 0.68 -7.04
CA GLY A 234 17.78 1.98 -7.64
C GLY A 234 16.58 2.94 -7.70
N LEU A 235 16.75 3.99 -8.50
CA LEU A 235 15.69 4.99 -8.74
C LEU A 235 14.62 4.44 -9.69
N SER A 236 13.36 4.80 -9.45
CA SER A 236 12.29 4.52 -10.40
C SER A 236 12.58 5.20 -11.75
N TRP A 237 11.97 4.67 -12.82
CA TRP A 237 12.14 5.23 -14.15
C TRP A 237 11.81 6.73 -14.24
N ASN A 238 10.67 7.12 -13.68
CA ASN A 238 10.23 8.51 -13.68
C ASN A 238 11.20 9.40 -12.90
N THR A 239 11.80 8.90 -11.81
CA THR A 239 12.87 9.61 -11.10
C THR A 239 14.09 9.83 -11.99
N LYS A 240 14.57 8.80 -12.70
CA LYS A 240 15.72 8.89 -13.63
C LYS A 240 15.45 9.90 -14.74
N VAL A 241 14.25 9.83 -15.34
CA VAL A 241 13.80 10.74 -16.40
C VAL A 241 13.69 12.18 -15.92
N ALA A 242 13.12 12.39 -14.73
CA ALA A 242 13.00 13.71 -14.13
C ALA A 242 14.38 14.34 -13.90
N ILE A 243 15.33 13.59 -13.32
CA ILE A 243 16.71 14.06 -13.15
C ILE A 243 17.31 14.40 -14.52
N TYR A 244 17.27 13.48 -15.48
CA TYR A 244 17.84 13.67 -16.81
C TYR A 244 17.31 14.94 -17.51
N ILE A 245 15.99 15.16 -17.49
CA ILE A 245 15.39 16.34 -18.12
C ILE A 245 15.83 17.62 -17.41
N LEU A 246 15.92 17.60 -16.08
CA LEU A 246 16.35 18.75 -15.28
C LEU A 246 17.83 19.07 -15.45
N THR A 247 18.66 18.10 -15.79
CA THR A 247 20.12 18.27 -15.96
C THR A 247 20.58 18.34 -17.41
N SER A 248 19.67 18.10 -18.38
CA SER A 248 19.98 18.18 -19.81
C SER A 248 20.43 19.59 -20.22
N PRO A 249 21.29 19.74 -21.25
CA PRO A 249 21.59 21.05 -21.84
C PRO A 249 20.35 21.75 -22.43
N GLU A 250 20.37 23.08 -22.52
CA GLU A 250 19.22 23.88 -23.00
C GLU A 250 18.99 23.76 -24.52
N ASP A 251 20.05 23.46 -25.26
CA ASP A 251 20.07 23.33 -26.73
C ASP A 251 19.67 21.93 -27.21
N VAL A 252 19.39 20.99 -26.30
CA VAL A 252 18.92 19.65 -26.67
C VAL A 252 17.58 19.73 -27.40
N ASN A 253 17.54 19.14 -28.60
CA ASN A 253 16.31 19.04 -29.39
C ASN A 253 15.23 18.28 -28.61
N PRO A 254 14.01 18.84 -28.44
CA PRO A 254 12.92 18.18 -27.71
C PRO A 254 12.55 16.79 -28.21
N ARG A 255 12.64 16.53 -29.53
CA ARG A 255 12.39 15.19 -30.11
C ARG A 255 13.47 14.19 -29.74
N ALA A 256 14.73 14.62 -29.75
CA ALA A 256 15.85 13.77 -29.35
C ALA A 256 15.76 13.42 -27.85
N MET A 257 15.39 14.40 -27.01
CA MET A 257 15.13 14.20 -25.59
C MET A 257 13.99 13.20 -25.36
N GLN A 258 12.86 13.36 -26.06
CA GLN A 258 11.75 12.40 -26.00
C GLN A 258 12.20 11.00 -26.42
N GLN A 259 12.88 10.87 -27.57
CA GLN A 259 13.34 9.58 -28.06
C GLN A 259 14.24 8.87 -27.03
N LYS A 260 15.16 9.61 -26.41
CA LYS A 260 16.07 9.08 -25.39
C LYS A 260 15.32 8.68 -24.12
N VAL A 261 14.39 9.51 -23.66
CA VAL A 261 13.51 9.22 -22.51
C VAL A 261 12.66 7.98 -22.75
N PHE A 262 12.08 7.78 -23.93
CA PHE A 262 11.21 6.62 -24.18
C PHE A 262 11.97 5.34 -24.55
N SER A 263 13.20 5.44 -25.06
CA SER A 263 14.03 4.28 -25.38
C SER A 263 14.95 3.82 -24.25
N GLY A 264 15.18 4.66 -23.23
CA GLY A 264 16.10 4.36 -22.13
C GLY A 264 17.57 4.37 -22.50
N SER A 265 17.91 4.94 -23.65
CA SER A 265 19.27 4.97 -24.17
C SER A 265 20.10 6.08 -23.50
N PHE A 266 20.19 6.08 -22.17
CA PHE A 266 21.05 7.00 -21.41
C PHE A 266 22.53 6.71 -21.70
N GLU A 267 23.30 7.76 -21.94
CA GLU A 267 24.75 7.64 -22.14
C GLU A 267 25.46 7.54 -20.77
N ALA A 268 26.74 7.14 -20.77
CA ALA A 268 27.52 7.01 -19.54
C ALA A 268 27.51 8.30 -18.69
N ARG A 269 27.58 9.47 -19.34
CA ARG A 269 27.50 10.76 -18.66
C ARG A 269 26.13 11.04 -18.04
N ASP A 270 25.05 10.63 -18.70
CA ASP A 270 23.70 10.80 -18.14
C ASP A 270 23.53 9.92 -16.91
N ILE A 271 23.99 8.67 -17.00
CA ILE A 271 23.96 7.71 -15.89
C ILE A 271 24.76 8.24 -14.71
N GLU A 272 25.96 8.80 -14.94
CA GLU A 272 26.77 9.42 -13.91
C GLU A 272 26.03 10.56 -13.19
N ILE A 273 25.41 11.49 -13.95
CA ILE A 273 24.66 12.60 -13.36
C ILE A 273 23.43 12.09 -12.60
N ILE A 274 22.68 11.16 -13.18
CA ILE A 274 21.50 10.54 -12.56
C ILE A 274 21.87 9.87 -11.25
N SER A 275 22.96 9.09 -11.24
CA SER A 275 23.44 8.40 -10.03
C SER A 275 23.89 9.38 -8.96
N ASN A 276 24.65 10.42 -9.29
CA ASN A 276 25.12 11.39 -8.30
C ASN A 276 23.98 12.24 -7.70
N VAL A 277 23.06 12.74 -8.53
CA VAL A 277 21.88 13.46 -8.04
C VAL A 277 20.99 12.52 -7.22
N GLY A 278 20.80 11.29 -7.70
CA GLY A 278 20.07 10.24 -6.99
C GLY A 278 20.67 9.93 -5.63
N LEU A 279 22.00 9.80 -5.54
CA LEU A 279 22.72 9.53 -4.31
C LEU A 279 22.44 10.61 -3.25
N TYR A 280 22.53 11.88 -3.63
CA TYR A 280 22.19 12.99 -2.74
C TYR A 280 20.72 12.91 -2.23
N VAL A 281 19.79 12.59 -3.13
CA VAL A 281 18.37 12.45 -2.76
C VAL A 281 18.17 11.29 -1.78
N VAL A 282 18.81 10.15 -2.03
CA VAL A 282 18.74 8.97 -1.17
C VAL A 282 19.36 9.26 0.20
N GLU A 283 20.53 9.88 0.25
CA GLU A 283 21.18 10.27 1.52
C GLU A 283 20.32 11.26 2.32
N SER A 284 19.71 12.23 1.65
CA SER A 284 18.78 13.17 2.28
C SER A 284 17.56 12.44 2.85
N LYS A 285 17.03 11.43 2.14
CA LYS A 285 15.94 10.59 2.61
C LYS A 285 16.34 9.69 3.78
N ILE A 286 17.57 9.18 3.81
CA ILE A 286 18.07 8.41 4.97
C ILE A 286 18.00 9.27 6.23
N VAL A 287 18.56 10.49 6.17
CA VAL A 287 18.54 11.42 7.30
C VAL A 287 17.11 11.78 7.72
N GLU A 288 16.21 11.98 6.75
CA GLU A 288 14.79 12.24 7.02
C GLU A 288 14.14 11.07 7.78
N TYR A 289 14.30 9.84 7.30
CA TYR A 289 13.70 8.66 7.91
C TYR A 289 14.34 8.27 9.25
N GLU A 290 15.65 8.48 9.42
CA GLU A 290 16.33 8.34 10.71
C GLU A 290 15.73 9.29 11.74
N ARG A 291 15.52 10.56 11.37
CA ARG A 291 14.89 11.56 12.24
C ARG A 291 13.44 11.20 12.56
N ILE A 292 12.67 10.72 11.58
CA ILE A 292 11.30 10.26 11.79
C ILE A 292 11.27 9.08 12.77
N LEU A 293 12.14 8.09 12.56
CA LEU A 293 12.24 6.91 13.42
C LEU A 293 12.66 7.28 14.84
N GLN A 294 13.64 8.16 14.99
CA GLN A 294 14.07 8.64 16.32
C GLN A 294 12.93 9.35 17.04
N ASN A 295 12.30 10.34 16.39
CA ASN A 295 11.15 11.04 16.97
C ASN A 295 10.01 10.09 17.33
N PHE A 296 9.77 9.05 16.52
CA PHE A 296 8.74 8.07 16.80
C PHE A 296 9.09 7.23 18.04
N ASN A 297 10.34 6.75 18.14
CA ASN A 297 10.82 6.02 19.31
C ASN A 297 10.72 6.85 20.60
N ASP A 298 11.15 8.12 20.57
CA ASP A 298 11.07 9.02 21.73
C ASP A 298 9.63 9.23 22.24
N ARG A 299 8.65 9.12 21.34
CA ARG A 299 7.22 9.20 21.68
C ARG A 299 6.70 7.89 22.25
N LEU A 300 7.18 6.74 21.73
CA LEU A 300 6.81 5.41 22.21
C LEU A 300 7.35 5.10 23.60
N GLU A 301 8.53 5.62 23.97
CA GLU A 301 9.11 5.45 25.32
C GLU A 301 8.20 5.93 26.47
N LYS A 302 7.23 6.80 26.15
CA LYS A 302 6.25 7.32 27.11
C LYS A 302 5.10 6.35 27.38
N LEU A 303 5.01 5.24 26.65
CA LEU A 303 3.98 4.22 26.83
C LEU A 303 4.42 3.14 27.80
N TYR A 304 3.49 2.67 28.63
CA TYR A 304 3.70 1.52 29.52
C TYR A 304 3.75 0.17 28.76
N SER A 305 3.11 0.09 27.60
CA SER A 305 3.09 -1.11 26.76
C SER A 305 2.95 -0.73 25.29
N GLU A 306 3.78 -1.33 24.43
CA GLU A 306 3.75 -1.08 22.98
C GLU A 306 2.70 -1.95 22.29
N ASN A 307 1.74 -1.31 21.62
CA ASN A 307 0.77 -1.97 20.75
C ASN A 307 1.48 -2.64 19.56
N ALA A 308 1.04 -3.84 19.17
CA ALA A 308 1.59 -4.58 18.03
C ALA A 308 1.61 -3.75 16.73
N CYS A 309 0.59 -2.94 16.48
CA CYS A 309 0.51 -2.05 15.33
C CYS A 309 1.57 -0.95 15.35
N LEU A 310 1.87 -0.38 16.53
CA LEU A 310 2.94 0.61 16.70
C LEU A 310 4.32 -0.01 16.46
N LYS A 311 4.52 -1.24 16.94
CA LYS A 311 5.72 -2.02 16.65
C LYS A 311 5.88 -2.26 15.14
N MET A 312 4.80 -2.65 14.44
CA MET A 312 4.83 -2.83 12.98
C MET A 312 5.15 -1.54 12.24
N ALA A 313 4.59 -0.39 12.67
CA ALA A 313 4.94 0.91 12.10
C ALA A 313 6.41 1.25 12.29
N ARG A 314 7.00 0.91 13.45
CA ARG A 314 8.43 1.10 13.71
C ARG A 314 9.28 0.19 12.81
N ASP A 315 8.87 -1.05 12.64
CA ASP A 315 9.58 -2.01 11.81
C ASP A 315 9.46 -1.65 10.31
N LEU A 316 8.35 -1.04 9.88
CA LEU A 316 8.19 -0.46 8.54
C LEU A 316 9.23 0.63 8.26
N LEU A 317 9.41 1.56 9.20
CA LEU A 317 10.43 2.62 9.08
C LEU A 317 11.85 2.04 8.98
N LYS A 318 12.14 0.96 9.72
CA LYS A 318 13.42 0.25 9.62
C LYS A 318 13.60 -0.43 8.27
N GLU A 319 12.55 -1.05 7.72
CA GLU A 319 12.60 -1.63 6.37
C GLU A 319 12.85 -0.55 5.31
N TYR A 320 12.24 0.63 5.45
CA TYR A 320 12.52 1.75 4.55
C TYR A 320 13.98 2.20 4.61
N LEU A 321 14.58 2.29 5.79
CA LEU A 321 16.02 2.59 5.90
C LEU A 321 16.88 1.54 5.16
N LYS A 322 16.54 0.24 5.28
CA LYS A 322 17.23 -0.82 4.52
C LYS A 322 17.07 -0.68 3.01
N VAL A 323 15.89 -0.29 2.54
CA VAL A 323 15.63 0.00 1.11
C VAL A 323 16.51 1.15 0.63
N LEU A 324 16.57 2.25 1.38
CA LEU A 324 17.42 3.40 1.06
C LEU A 324 18.91 3.04 1.07
N ASP A 325 19.36 2.27 2.06
CA ASP A 325 20.75 1.82 2.14
C ASP A 325 21.14 0.92 0.96
N SER A 326 20.24 0.02 0.56
CA SER A 326 20.44 -0.83 -0.61
C SER A 326 20.50 0.00 -1.90
N CYS A 327 19.61 0.99 -2.02
CA CYS A 327 19.62 1.93 -3.14
C CYS A 327 20.93 2.72 -3.19
N ARG A 328 21.36 3.26 -2.06
CA ARG A 328 22.63 4.00 -1.93
C ARG A 328 23.82 3.16 -2.41
N ALA A 329 23.88 1.90 -2.01
CA ALA A 329 24.91 0.97 -2.48
C ALA A 329 24.82 0.70 -3.99
N SER A 330 23.61 0.65 -4.56
CA SER A 330 23.40 0.45 -6.01
C SER A 330 23.80 1.66 -6.87
N LEU A 331 23.79 2.86 -6.30
CA LEU A 331 24.11 4.11 -7.01
C LEU A 331 25.60 4.51 -6.94
N ASN A 332 26.36 3.93 -6.00
CA ASN A 332 27.81 4.10 -5.95
C ASN A 332 28.44 3.34 -7.14
N LEU A 333 28.79 4.10 -8.18
CA LEU A 333 29.44 3.62 -9.41
C LEU A 333 30.90 3.19 -9.19
#